data_AF-A0ABD7GN88-F1
#
_entry.id   AF-A0ABD7GN88-F1
#
_cell.length_a   1.000
_cell.length_b   1.000
_cell.length_c   1.000
_cell.angle_alpha   90.00
_cell.angle_beta   90.00
_cell.angle_gamma   90.00
#
_symmetry.space_group_name_H-M   'P 1'
#
loop_
_entity.id
_entity.type
_entity.pdbx_description
1 polymer ?
#
loop_
_entity_poly.entity_id
_entity_poly.type
_entity_poly.pdbx_seq_one_letter_code
_entity_poly.pdbx_strand_id
1 'polypeptide(L)' 'ALDDIYWGCVQQTLEQGFNIARNAALLAEVPHSVPAVTVNRLCGSSMHALHDAARMIMTGDAQACLVGGVEHMG' A
#
# COMPACT_ATOMS: atom_id res chain seq x y z
N ALA A 1 13.06 -10.28 1.65
CA ALA A 1 12.80 -8.85 1.90
C ALA A 1 11.47 -8.49 1.26
N LEU A 2 10.80 -7.43 1.68
CA LEU A 2 9.63 -6.91 0.95
C LEU A 2 10.13 -6.05 -0.21
N ASP A 3 9.55 -6.23 -1.39
CA ASP A 3 9.88 -5.48 -2.59
C ASP A 3 8.96 -4.27 -2.79
N ASP A 4 7.73 -4.31 -2.26
CA ASP A 4 6.80 -3.17 -2.24
C ASP A 4 5.66 -3.36 -1.22
N ILE A 5 4.93 -2.26 -0.94
CA ILE A 5 3.74 -2.23 -0.09
C ILE A 5 2.62 -1.52 -0.83
N TYR A 6 1.52 -2.23 -1.11
CA TYR A 6 0.31 -1.66 -1.71
C TYR A 6 -0.77 -1.52 -0.64
N TRP A 7 -1.25 -0.29 -0.41
CA TRP A 7 -2.23 -0.01 0.65
C TRP A 7 -3.44 0.76 0.12
N GLY A 8 -4.64 0.20 0.23
CA GLY A 8 -5.87 0.87 -0.17
C GLY A 8 -6.30 1.96 0.82
N CYS A 9 -6.62 3.16 0.32
CA CYS A 9 -7.24 4.23 1.11
C CYS A 9 -8.01 5.19 0.19
N VAL A 10 -9.25 5.54 0.55
CA VAL A 10 -10.13 6.37 -0.26
C VAL A 10 -9.96 7.85 0.07
N GLN A 11 -10.16 8.25 1.32
CA GLN A 11 -10.12 9.66 1.74
C GLN A 11 -8.69 10.09 2.10
N GLN A 12 -7.84 10.24 1.08
CA GLN A 12 -6.41 10.57 1.23
C GLN A 12 -6.14 12.05 1.53
N THR A 13 -6.68 12.53 2.64
CA THR A 13 -6.44 13.86 3.21
C THR A 13 -6.20 13.74 4.71
N LEU A 14 -5.79 14.83 5.37
CA LEU A 14 -5.50 14.86 6.80
C LEU A 14 -4.51 13.74 7.18
N GLU A 15 -4.84 12.92 8.17
CA GLU A 15 -3.99 11.81 8.64
C GLU A 15 -3.80 10.68 7.63
N GLN A 16 -4.67 10.57 6.61
CA GLN A 16 -4.62 9.55 5.57
C GLN A 16 -3.99 10.07 4.27
N GLY A 17 -3.56 11.34 4.25
CA GLY A 17 -2.91 11.98 3.11
C GLY A 17 -1.45 11.60 2.95
N PHE A 18 -0.83 12.18 1.91
CA PHE A 18 0.62 12.12 1.69
C PHE A 18 1.20 10.69 1.66
N ASN A 19 0.53 9.79 0.92
CA ASN A 19 0.90 8.37 0.79
C ASN A 19 0.93 7.65 2.14
N ILE A 20 -0.25 7.40 2.73
CA ILE A 20 -0.40 6.70 4.01
C ILE A 20 0.26 5.31 4.02
N ALA A 21 0.41 4.64 2.87
CA ALA A 21 1.15 3.37 2.79
C ALA A 21 2.61 3.57 3.25
N ARG A 22 3.26 4.64 2.78
CA ARG A 22 4.64 4.95 3.15
C ARG A 22 4.76 5.45 4.57
N ASN A 23 3.85 6.33 5.00
CA ASN A 23 3.89 6.88 6.36
C ASN A 23 3.69 5.76 7.40
N ALA A 24 2.72 4.87 7.18
CA ALA A 24 2.48 3.71 8.05
C ALA A 24 3.66 2.73 8.07
N ALA A 25 4.28 2.45 6.92
CA ALA A 25 5.43 1.56 6.84
C ALA A 25 6.63 2.09 7.65
N LEU A 26 6.91 3.40 7.58
CA LEU A 26 7.98 4.03 8.36
C LEU A 26 7.69 4.02 9.86
N LEU A 27 6.43 4.27 10.26
CA LEU A 27 6.00 4.19 11.66
C LEU A 27 6.08 2.77 12.22
N ALA A 28 5.89 1.76 11.37
CA ALA A 28 6.03 0.34 11.71
C ALA A 28 7.47 -0.18 11.61
N GLU A 29 8.46 0.71 11.44
CA GLU A 29 9.89 0.38 11.37
C GLU A 29 10.25 -0.58 10.23
N VAL A 30 9.46 -0.61 9.14
CA VAL A 30 9.85 -1.29 7.91
C VAL A 30 11.09 -0.60 7.34
N PRO A 31 12.12 -1.34 6.86
CA PRO A 31 13.32 -0.73 6.30
C PRO A 31 12.99 0.30 5.22
N HIS A 32 13.60 1.48 5.31
CA HIS A 32 13.31 2.60 4.41
C HIS A 32 13.60 2.30 2.92
N SER A 33 14.36 1.24 2.63
CA SER A 33 14.62 0.76 1.27
C SER A 33 13.40 0.09 0.62
N VAL A 34 12.42 -0.37 1.41
CA VAL A 34 11.17 -0.95 0.89
C VAL A 34 10.26 0.20 0.41
N PRO A 35 9.83 0.24 -0.87
CA PRO A 35 8.88 1.23 -1.35
C PRO A 35 7.45 0.96 -0.84
N ALA A 36 6.56 1.94 -1.00
CA ALA A 36 5.16 1.82 -0.62
C ALA A 36 4.28 2.80 -1.41
N VAL A 37 3.07 2.38 -1.78
CA VAL A 37 2.11 3.18 -2.54
C VAL A 37 0.69 3.04 -2.00
N THR A 38 0.01 4.18 -1.83
CA THR A 38 -1.43 4.22 -1.56
C THR A 38 -2.21 4.16 -2.86
N VAL A 39 -3.20 3.27 -2.95
CA VAL A 39 -4.08 3.12 -4.12
C VAL A 39 -5.52 3.48 -3.80
N ASN A 40 -6.26 4.00 -4.77
CA ASN A 40 -7.66 4.37 -4.64
C ASN A 40 -8.51 3.80 -5.78
N ARG A 41 -9.44 2.90 -5.42
CA ARG A 41 -10.55 2.42 -6.24
C ARG A 41 -11.83 2.40 -5.39
N LEU A 42 -12.08 3.48 -4.65
CA LEU A 42 -13.18 3.57 -3.68
C LEU A 42 -13.21 2.34 -2.75
N CYS A 43 -14.37 1.74 -2.51
CA CYS A 43 -14.50 0.54 -1.67
C CYS A 43 -13.65 -0.66 -2.13
N GLY A 44 -13.22 -0.69 -3.39
CA GLY A 44 -12.36 -1.74 -3.94
C GLY A 44 -10.85 -1.49 -3.78
N SER A 45 -10.42 -0.47 -3.03
CA SER A 45 -9.01 -0.03 -3.00
C SER A 45 -8.03 -1.12 -2.53
N SER A 46 -8.33 -1.85 -1.44
CA SER A 46 -7.44 -2.91 -0.94
C SER A 46 -7.46 -4.15 -1.83
N MET A 47 -8.58 -4.44 -2.50
CA MET A 47 -8.62 -5.49 -3.54
C MET A 47 -7.83 -5.06 -4.79
N HIS A 48 -7.82 -3.76 -5.13
CA HIS A 48 -6.97 -3.25 -6.20
C HIS A 48 -5.49 -3.35 -5.85
N ALA A 49 -5.12 -3.02 -4.61
CA ALA A 49 -3.77 -3.21 -4.07
C ALA A 49 -3.31 -4.68 -4.21
N LEU A 50 -4.20 -5.63 -3.90
CA LEU A 50 -3.93 -7.06 -4.10
C LEU A 50 -3.67 -7.40 -5.57
N HIS A 51 -4.49 -6.88 -6.50
CA HIS A 51 -4.32 -7.15 -7.92
C HIS A 51 -3.01 -6.58 -8.48
N ASP A 52 -2.62 -5.38 -8.06
CA ASP A 52 -1.39 -4.76 -8.56
C ASP A 52 -0.14 -5.44 -7.97
N ALA A 53 -0.14 -5.76 -6.68
CA ALA A 53 0.91 -6.56 -6.05
C ALA A 53 1.04 -7.96 -6.69
N ALA A 54 -0.07 -8.63 -6.95
CA ALA A 54 -0.08 -9.93 -7.63
C ALA A 54 0.51 -9.83 -9.05
N ARG A 55 0.16 -8.78 -9.81
CA ARG A 55 0.75 -8.54 -11.13
C ARG A 55 2.25 -8.34 -11.05
N MET A 56 2.74 -7.54 -10.10
CA MET A 56 4.17 -7.29 -9.91
C MET A 56 4.94 -8.58 -9.62
N ILE A 57 4.35 -9.49 -8.84
CA ILE A 57 4.92 -10.83 -8.61
C ILE A 57 4.86 -11.69 -9.87
N MET A 58 3.72 -11.69 -10.58
CA MET A 58 3.53 -12.47 -11.81
C MET A 58 4.44 -12.03 -12.96
N THR A 59 4.79 -10.74 -13.05
CA THR A 59 5.74 -10.20 -14.04
C THR A 59 7.19 -10.43 -13.65
N GLY A 60 7.47 -10.86 -12.42
CA GLY A 60 8.81 -11.06 -11.89
C GLY A 60 9.48 -9.80 -11.36
N ASP A 61 8.76 -8.67 -11.27
CA ASP A 61 9.27 -7.40 -10.74
C ASP A 61 9.34 -7.39 -9.20
N ALA A 62 8.61 -8.29 -8.54
CA ALA A 62 8.69 -8.54 -7.10
C ALA A 62 8.71 -10.04 -6.78
N GLN A 63 9.21 -10.38 -5.60
CA GLN A 63 9.15 -11.70 -5.00
C GLN A 63 8.23 -11.73 -3.77
N ALA A 64 8.13 -10.62 -3.04
CA ALA A 64 7.20 -10.48 -1.91
C ALA A 64 6.70 -9.05 -1.76
N CYS A 65 5.38 -8.88 -1.70
CA CYS A 65 4.73 -7.59 -1.44
C CYS A 65 3.84 -7.67 -0.20
N LEU A 66 3.71 -6.56 0.52
CA LEU A 66 2.68 -6.43 1.56
C LEU A 66 1.45 -5.75 0.98
N VAL A 67 0.27 -6.26 1.31
CA VAL A 67 -1.01 -5.77 0.79
C VAL A 67 -1.97 -5.52 1.94
N GLY A 68 -2.72 -4.42 1.87
CA GLY A 68 -3.81 -4.15 2.81
C GLY A 68 -4.57 -2.88 2.46
N GLY A 69 -5.18 -2.29 3.47
CA GLY A 69 -5.85 -1.00 3.37
C GLY A 69 -6.30 -0.49 4.72
N VAL A 70 -6.56 0.80 4.80
CA VAL A 70 -7.07 1.48 5.99
C VAL A 70 -8.06 2.54 5.56
N GLU A 71 -9.10 2.71 6.36
CA GLU A 71 -9.98 3.85 6.28
C GLU A 71 -10.33 4.28 7.71
N HIS A 72 -9.86 5.44 8.14
CA HIS A 72 -10.40 6.11 9.32
C HIS A 72 -11.53 7.02 8.85
N MET A 73 -12.76 6.65 9.18
CA MET A 73 -13.97 7.35 8.72
C MET A 73 -14.42 8.48 9.65
N GLY A 74 -13.64 8.79 10.69
CA GLY A 74 -13.92 9.80 11.72
C GLY A 74 -13.28 11.15 11.42
#